data_AF-A0A7S2X1X8-F1
#
_entry.id   AF-A0A7S2X1X8-F1
#
_cell.length_a   1.000
_cell.length_b   1.000
_cell.length_c   1.000
_cell.angle_alpha   90.00
_cell.angle_beta   90.00
_cell.angle_gamma   90.00
#
_symmetry.space_group_name_H-M   'P 1'
#
loop_
_entity.id
_entity.type
_entity.pdbx_description
1 polymer ?
#
loop_
_entity_poly.entity_id
_entity_poly.type
_entity_poly.pdbx_seq_one_letter_code
_entity_poly.pdbx_strand_id
1 'polypeptide(L)'
;ELYREFTNLYHSEIESVARPYAFIKFDKFIQKTRKIYLDTRSQRNLTMLNSELNEVQHIMTKNIQEVLGQGEKLENVTRMSSTLSYESRKYQKNAKALSRQALIKKYMPFAIVGGVIFTVF
;
A
#
# COMPACT_ATOMS: atom_id res chain seq x y z
N GLU A 1 -5.23 -20.64 -22.19
CA GLU A 1 -6.65 -21.03 -22.33
C GLU A 1 -7.60 -20.00 -21.72
N LEU A 2 -7.43 -19.65 -20.43
CA LEU A 2 -8.27 -18.65 -19.75
C LEU A 2 -8.37 -17.30 -20.47
N TYR A 3 -7.24 -16.74 -20.91
CA TYR A 3 -7.21 -15.51 -21.70
C TYR A 3 -7.96 -15.64 -23.03
N ARG A 4 -7.78 -16.77 -23.74
CA ARG A 4 -8.43 -17.02 -25.03
C ARG A 4 -9.96 -17.08 -24.87
N GLU A 5 -10.43 -17.78 -23.85
CA GLU A 5 -11.86 -17.91 -23.59
C GLU A 5 -12.49 -16.59 -23.16
N PHE A 6 -11.80 -15.82 -22.32
CA PHE A 6 -12.26 -14.48 -21.93
C PHE A 6 -12.41 -13.56 -23.14
N THR A 7 -11.38 -13.50 -24.00
CA THR A 7 -11.42 -12.70 -25.22
C THR A 7 -12.54 -13.18 -26.13
N ASN A 8 -12.68 -14.49 -26.38
CA ASN A 8 -13.76 -15.00 -27.24
C ASN A 8 -15.17 -14.62 -26.75
N LEU A 9 -15.41 -14.62 -25.44
CA LEU A 9 -16.73 -14.35 -24.87
C LEU A 9 -17.04 -12.86 -24.72
N TYR A 10 -16.03 -12.02 -24.47
CA TYR A 10 -16.23 -10.63 -24.06
C TYR A 10 -15.57 -9.60 -24.98
N HIS A 11 -14.88 -9.99 -26.05
CA HIS A 11 -14.15 -9.08 -26.93
C HIS A 11 -14.98 -7.87 -27.41
N SER A 12 -16.23 -8.10 -27.84
CA SER A 12 -17.14 -7.05 -28.30
C SER A 12 -17.72 -6.19 -27.17
N GLU A 13 -17.79 -6.71 -25.96
CA GLU A 13 -18.39 -6.02 -24.81
C GLU A 13 -17.37 -5.15 -24.07
N ILE A 14 -16.07 -5.47 -24.13
CA ILE A 14 -14.98 -4.77 -23.42
C ILE A 14 -14.96 -3.27 -23.68
N GLU A 15 -15.15 -2.84 -24.94
CA GLU A 15 -15.10 -1.42 -25.30
C GLU A 15 -16.36 -0.64 -24.88
N SER A 16 -17.47 -1.35 -24.65
CA SER A 16 -18.78 -0.75 -24.35
C SER A 16 -19.13 -0.71 -22.85
N VAL A 17 -18.28 -1.30 -22.00
CA VAL A 17 -18.55 -1.47 -20.57
C VAL A 17 -18.20 -0.21 -19.78
N ALA A 18 -19.21 0.42 -19.19
CA ALA A 18 -19.05 1.59 -18.32
C ALA A 18 -19.28 1.30 -16.82
N ARG A 19 -19.65 0.07 -16.44
CA ARG A 19 -20.01 -0.29 -15.06
C ARG A 19 -18.98 -1.21 -14.40
N PRO A 20 -18.69 -1.03 -13.09
CA PRO A 20 -17.88 -1.97 -12.33
C PRO A 20 -18.42 -3.41 -12.40
N TYR A 21 -17.54 -4.40 -12.37
CA TYR A 21 -17.86 -5.84 -12.35
C TYR A 21 -18.70 -6.39 -13.52
N ALA A 22 -18.66 -5.76 -14.69
CA ALA A 22 -19.47 -6.21 -15.83
C ALA A 22 -19.22 -7.67 -16.25
N PHE A 23 -18.04 -8.22 -15.96
CA PHE A 23 -17.63 -9.58 -16.32
C PHE A 23 -17.59 -10.56 -15.14
N ILE A 24 -18.24 -10.25 -14.01
CA ILE A 24 -18.24 -11.12 -12.81
C ILE A 24 -18.72 -12.55 -13.10
N LYS A 25 -19.56 -12.74 -14.14
CA LYS A 25 -20.02 -14.06 -14.57
C LYS A 25 -18.88 -14.97 -15.04
N PHE A 26 -17.77 -14.40 -15.52
CA PHE A 26 -16.60 -15.16 -15.93
C PHE A 26 -15.83 -15.78 -14.75
N ASP A 27 -16.03 -15.26 -13.52
CA ASP A 27 -15.38 -15.79 -12.33
C ASP A 27 -15.67 -17.29 -12.10
N LYS A 28 -16.90 -17.73 -12.41
CA LYS A 28 -17.27 -19.16 -12.35
C LYS A 28 -16.41 -20.02 -13.29
N PHE A 29 -16.08 -19.49 -14.47
CA PHE A 29 -15.18 -20.17 -15.41
C PHE A 29 -13.76 -20.22 -14.85
N ILE A 30 -13.24 -19.10 -14.32
CA ILE A 30 -11.93 -19.04 -13.68
C ILE A 30 -11.82 -20.07 -12.54
N GLN A 31 -12.83 -20.14 -11.67
CA GLN A 31 -12.86 -21.09 -10.56
C GLN A 31 -12.88 -22.55 -11.04
N LYS A 32 -13.69 -22.87 -12.06
CA LYS A 32 -13.75 -24.22 -12.64
C LYS A 32 -12.41 -24.62 -13.26
N THR A 33 -11.82 -23.75 -14.07
CA THR A 33 -10.51 -24.00 -14.68
C THR A 33 -9.44 -24.14 -13.60
N ARG A 34 -9.40 -23.24 -12.61
CA ARG A 34 -8.46 -23.34 -11.48
C ARG A 34 -8.61 -24.67 -10.75
N LYS A 35 -9.84 -25.12 -10.47
CA LYS A 35 -10.11 -26.40 -9.84
C LYS A 35 -9.50 -27.54 -10.66
N ILE A 36 -9.73 -27.59 -11.97
CA ILE A 36 -9.17 -28.65 -12.84
C ILE A 36 -7.64 -28.68 -12.79
N TYR A 37 -6.97 -27.53 -12.84
CA TYR A 37 -5.50 -27.47 -12.81
C TYR A 37 -4.92 -27.79 -11.43
N LEU A 38 -5.61 -27.41 -10.35
CA LEU A 38 -5.26 -27.81 -8.98
C LEU A 38 -5.50 -29.31 -8.76
N ASP A 39 -6.60 -29.84 -9.28
CA ASP A 39 -7.01 -31.24 -9.17
C ASP A 39 -6.09 -32.15 -10.01
N THR A 40 -5.59 -31.65 -11.14
CA THR A 40 -4.54 -32.34 -11.93
C THR A 40 -3.21 -32.41 -11.17
N ARG A 41 -2.90 -31.42 -10.32
CA ARG A 41 -1.79 -31.51 -9.35
C ARG A 41 -2.14 -32.40 -8.14
N SER A 42 -3.42 -32.42 -7.74
CA SER A 42 -3.96 -33.28 -6.66
C SER A 42 -3.92 -34.76 -7.02
N GLN A 43 -4.13 -35.15 -8.28
CA GLN A 43 -4.00 -36.55 -8.74
C GLN A 43 -2.63 -37.17 -8.39
N ARG A 44 -1.55 -36.36 -8.34
CA ARG A 44 -0.24 -36.79 -7.86
C ARG A 44 -0.13 -36.90 -6.32
N ASN A 45 -1.04 -36.28 -5.58
CA ASN A 45 -1.11 -36.21 -4.12
C ASN A 45 -2.33 -36.94 -3.51
N LEU A 46 -3.15 -37.65 -4.30
CA LEU A 46 -4.36 -38.36 -3.83
C LEU A 46 -4.06 -39.44 -2.77
N THR A 47 -2.81 -39.90 -2.64
CA THR A 47 -2.39 -40.80 -1.55
C THR A 47 -2.38 -40.11 -0.18
N MET A 48 -2.28 -38.77 -0.11
CA MET A 48 -2.23 -37.99 1.13
C MET A 48 -3.58 -37.38 1.54
N LEU A 49 -4.59 -37.40 0.67
CA LEU A 49 -5.91 -36.76 0.88
C LEU A 49 -7.00 -37.72 1.37
N ASN A 50 -6.65 -38.94 1.81
CA ASN A 50 -7.62 -39.88 2.38
C ASN A 50 -8.00 -39.53 3.85
N SER A 51 -7.26 -38.64 4.53
CA SER A 51 -7.43 -38.37 5.96
C SER A 51 -8.25 -37.14 6.33
N GLU A 52 -8.74 -36.34 5.38
CA GLU A 52 -9.50 -35.10 5.70
C GLU A 52 -10.94 -35.08 5.16
N LEU A 53 -11.43 -36.20 4.62
CA LEU A 53 -12.85 -36.40 4.34
C LEU A 53 -13.61 -36.88 5.59
N ASN A 54 -13.50 -36.13 6.69
CA ASN A 54 -14.34 -36.35 7.86
C ASN A 54 -14.54 -35.09 8.71
N GLU A 55 -14.88 -33.95 8.10
CA GLU A 55 -15.79 -33.02 8.79
C GLU A 55 -16.65 -32.20 7.83
N VAL A 56 -17.84 -32.78 7.62
CA VAL A 56 -19.16 -32.21 7.33
C VAL A 56 -19.27 -30.68 7.25
N GLN A 57 -19.70 -30.23 6.06
CA GLN A 57 -20.81 -29.30 5.84
C GLN A 57 -21.20 -28.36 7.00
N HIS A 58 -20.73 -27.11 6.93
CA HIS A 58 -21.54 -25.98 7.35
C HIS A 58 -21.43 -24.87 6.32
N ILE A 59 -22.58 -24.43 5.83
CA ILE A 59 -22.71 -23.09 5.26
C ILE A 59 -22.37 -22.13 6.40
N MET A 60 -21.25 -21.44 6.29
CA MET A 60 -20.91 -20.31 7.15
C MET A 60 -20.63 -19.09 6.27
N THR A 61 -21.69 -18.32 6.03
CA THR A 61 -21.56 -16.88 5.92
C THR A 61 -20.89 -16.35 7.18
N LYS A 62 -19.58 -16.11 7.11
CA LYS A 62 -18.89 -15.04 7.83
C LYS A 62 -17.46 -14.94 7.29
N ASN A 63 -17.32 -14.13 6.25
CA ASN A 63 -16.21 -13.18 6.25
C ASN A 63 -16.69 -11.82 5.75
N ILE A 64 -17.44 -11.16 6.63
CA ILE A 64 -17.60 -9.70 6.69
C ILE A 64 -16.23 -8.99 6.77
N GLN A 65 -15.13 -9.70 7.05
CA GLN A 65 -13.82 -9.11 7.24
C GLN A 65 -13.20 -8.55 5.94
N GLU A 66 -13.71 -8.88 4.75
CA GLU A 66 -13.25 -8.24 3.51
C GLU A 66 -13.97 -6.92 3.19
N VAL A 67 -14.97 -6.52 4.00
CA VAL A 67 -15.54 -5.16 4.02
C VAL A 67 -14.99 -4.31 5.18
N LEU A 68 -13.97 -4.81 5.90
CA LEU A 68 -13.15 -4.03 6.85
C LEU A 68 -11.67 -3.95 6.43
N GLY A 69 -11.37 -4.26 5.16
CA GLY A 69 -10.01 -4.25 4.60
C GLY A 69 -9.50 -2.90 4.09
N GLN A 70 -10.20 -1.80 4.36
CA GLN A 70 -9.68 -0.43 4.15
C GLN A 70 -9.48 0.36 5.46
N GLY A 71 -9.37 -0.33 6.60
CA GLY A 71 -9.08 0.30 7.90
C GLY A 71 -7.59 0.33 8.28
N GLU A 72 -6.87 -0.79 8.15
CA GLU A 72 -5.51 -0.91 8.74
C GLU A 72 -4.38 -0.28 7.89
N LYS A 73 -4.52 -0.25 6.55
CA LYS A 73 -3.51 0.39 5.69
C LYS A 73 -3.57 1.92 5.76
N LEU A 74 -4.74 2.48 6.12
CA LEU A 74 -4.93 3.93 6.24
C LEU A 74 -4.41 4.48 7.59
N GLU A 75 -4.60 3.74 8.69
CA GLU A 75 -4.11 4.16 10.02
C GLU A 75 -2.58 4.17 10.08
N ASN A 76 -1.92 3.20 9.45
CA ASN A 76 -0.46 3.13 9.43
C ASN A 76 0.17 4.24 8.57
N VAL A 77 -0.43 4.57 7.42
CA VAL A 77 0.00 5.71 6.58
C VAL A 77 -0.30 7.05 7.26
N THR A 78 -1.41 7.18 7.98
CA THR A 78 -1.76 8.41 8.72
C THR A 78 -0.79 8.66 9.88
N ARG A 79 -0.45 7.62 10.65
CA ARG A 79 0.57 7.67 11.71
C ARG A 79 1.97 7.95 11.18
N MET A 80 2.37 7.32 10.07
CA MET A 80 3.64 7.64 9.40
C MET A 80 3.66 9.08 8.87
N SER A 81 2.57 9.56 8.28
CA SER A 81 2.47 10.93 7.73
C SER A 81 2.47 12.00 8.81
N SER A 82 1.81 11.76 9.94
CA SER A 82 1.81 12.67 11.09
C SER A 82 3.19 12.75 11.74
N THR A 83 3.87 11.60 11.90
CA THR A 83 5.23 11.52 12.44
C THR A 83 6.23 12.21 11.52
N LEU A 84 6.17 11.95 10.21
CA LEU A 84 7.04 12.58 9.22
C LEU A 84 6.83 14.09 9.14
N SER A 85 5.57 14.55 9.19
CA SER A 85 5.25 15.98 9.17
C SER A 85 5.74 16.70 10.42
N TYR A 86 5.61 16.06 11.60
CA TYR A 86 6.10 16.59 12.87
C TYR A 86 7.63 16.70 12.87
N GLU A 87 8.32 15.63 12.51
CA GLU A 87 9.78 15.61 12.44
C GLU A 87 10.30 16.59 11.37
N SER A 88 9.67 16.65 10.19
CA SER A 88 10.06 17.61 9.14
C SER A 88 9.98 19.07 9.61
N ARG A 89 8.91 19.43 10.34
CA ARG A 89 8.78 20.78 10.92
C ARG A 89 9.85 21.06 11.97
N LYS A 90 10.19 20.07 12.80
CA LYS A 90 11.26 20.17 13.80
C LYS A 90 12.62 20.35 13.13
N TYR A 91 12.94 19.55 12.11
CA TYR A 91 14.17 19.68 11.32
C TYR A 91 14.25 21.03 10.61
N GLN A 92 13.15 21.52 10.02
CA GLN A 92 13.13 22.84 9.38
C GLN A 92 13.41 23.96 10.38
N LYS A 93 12.81 23.91 11.59
CA LYS A 93 13.07 24.89 12.66
C LYS A 93 14.53 24.83 13.12
N ASN A 94 15.05 23.63 13.34
CA ASN A 94 16.43 23.43 13.78
C ASN A 94 17.43 23.89 12.71
N ALA A 95 17.20 23.60 11.43
CA ALA A 95 18.03 24.06 10.34
C ALA A 95 18.04 25.59 10.22
N LYS A 96 16.88 26.25 10.38
CA LYS A 96 16.80 27.72 10.42
C LYS A 96 17.49 28.32 11.64
N ALA A 97 17.40 27.68 12.80
CA ALA A 97 18.11 28.13 14.00
C ALA A 97 19.62 27.99 13.83
N LEU A 98 20.06 26.86 13.27
CA LEU A 98 21.47 26.58 13.00
C LEU A 98 22.04 27.53 11.95
N SER A 99 21.32 27.81 10.86
CA SER A 99 21.75 28.77 9.85
C SER A 99 21.88 30.18 10.42
N ARG A 100 20.93 30.60 11.27
CA ARG A 100 20.99 31.90 11.95
C ARG A 100 22.17 31.97 12.93
N GLN A 101 22.41 30.90 13.69
CA GLN A 101 23.56 30.82 14.59
C GLN A 101 24.88 30.85 13.81
N ALA A 102 24.96 30.16 12.67
CA ALA A 102 26.13 30.18 11.80
C ALA A 102 26.40 31.58 11.23
N LEU A 103 25.36 32.30 10.80
CA LEU A 103 25.47 33.69 10.36
C LEU A 103 25.97 34.59 11.51
N ILE A 104 25.37 34.51 12.70
CA ILE A 104 25.81 35.29 13.85
C ILE A 104 27.30 35.01 14.16
N LYS A 105 27.70 33.74 14.23
CA LYS A 105 29.10 33.36 14.46
C LYS A 105 30.03 33.89 13.37
N LYS A 106 29.59 33.91 12.11
CA LYS A 106 30.37 34.44 10.98
C LYS A 106 30.58 35.95 11.08
N TYR A 107 29.57 36.71 11.49
CA TYR A 107 29.62 38.18 11.49
C TYR A 107 30.03 38.81 12.82
N MET A 108 29.91 38.09 13.95
CA MET A 108 30.32 38.53 15.28
C MET A 108 31.74 39.11 15.35
N PRO A 109 32.80 38.46 14.84
CA PRO A 109 34.16 39.01 14.92
C PRO A 109 34.30 40.35 14.18
N PHE A 110 33.64 40.50 13.02
CA PHE A 110 33.65 41.77 12.27
C PHE A 110 32.91 42.88 13.03
N ALA A 111 31.80 42.57 13.69
CA ALA A 111 31.05 43.53 14.51
C ALA A 111 31.87 44.01 15.72
N ILE A 112 32.61 43.11 16.38
CA ILE A 112 33.48 43.46 17.52
C ILE A 112 34.59 44.41 17.06
N VAL A 113 35.31 44.07 15.98
CA VAL A 113 36.39 44.93 15.45
C VAL A 113 35.85 46.31 15.03
N GLY A 114 34.72 46.35 14.32
CA GLY A 114 34.08 47.61 13.94
C GLY A 114 33.67 48.47 15.15
N GLY A 115 33.13 47.85 16.20
CA GLY A 115 32.76 48.54 17.44
C GLY A 115 33.97 49.16 18.16
N VAL A 116 35.08 48.42 18.27
CA VAL A 116 36.30 48.93 18.91
C VAL A 116 36.86 50.13 18.13
N ILE A 117 36.90 50.05 16.80
CA ILE A 117 37.36 51.16 15.95
C ILE A 117 36.48 52.39 16.15
N PHE A 118 35.16 52.22 16.18
CA PHE A 118 34.21 53.32 16.40
C PHE A 118 34.32 53.96 17.79
N THR A 119 34.73 53.20 18.81
CA THR A 119 34.90 53.76 20.17
C THR A 119 36.23 54.50 20.37
N VAL A 120 37.23 54.22 19.54
CA VAL A 120 38.60 54.78 19.67
C VAL A 120 38.81 56.03 18.81
N PHE A 121 38.06 56.17 17.71
CA PHE A 121 38.06 57.33 16.81
C PHE A 121 36.83 58.20 17.04
#